data_AF-A0A429D337-F1
#
_entry.id   AF-A0A429D337-F1
#
_cell.length_a   1.000
_cell.length_b   1.000
_cell.length_c   1.000
_cell.angle_alpha   90.00
_cell.angle_beta   90.00
_cell.angle_gamma   90.00
#
_symmetry.space_group_name_H-M   'P 1'
#
loop_
_entity.id
_entity.type
_entity.pdbx_description
1 polymer ?
#
loop_
_entity_poly.entity_id
_entity_poly.type
_entity_poly.pdbx_seq_one_letter_code
_entity_poly.pdbx_strand_id
1 'polypeptide(L)'
;MTRSIEDLSTLLRPAKDMLPEVAERDVALAEVTGQVKNDDAARALFAKACRFEAPYTASWIHGPGDESPYLSLELAASSLDDDRYRALLADVVLSTSTSIPFDYRALAAERLVQVGAGEFTGALQDVVDSYEPLPKRGLQAKIAVPTDGIDHLFDIPETVTGRLNLLIAASRAKTLESRHLLAVRVLANGVVPAEEVGDAERLILEDVGTTMVAPSDYLVPWDQEFPGEHGSGLTLAELVRITLMCGEFSLPDTTVRPILVDFYRSVLRTCGRSIIGLSAGVFHVEHGTLATPSYYYQGRDAILGKGCVIDCVGGAVLQSGSFLGGGYMPILIHTHKHIRKGGQAAASERKQILPCVFAAEAGARYPMHAIGLFETVDYLGKETPYEGIRAIPHAK
;
A
#
# COMPACT_ATOMS: atom_id res chain seq x y z
N MET A 1 -4.31 -42.73 -7.74
CA MET A 1 -3.28 -42.21 -6.82
C MET A 1 -3.83 -40.95 -6.19
N THR A 2 -4.05 -40.95 -4.88
CA THR A 2 -4.44 -39.77 -4.11
C THR A 2 -3.22 -38.88 -3.92
N ARG A 3 -3.10 -37.83 -4.74
CA ARG A 3 -2.17 -36.72 -4.51
C ARG A 3 -2.55 -36.03 -3.19
N SER A 4 -1.58 -35.74 -2.34
CA SER A 4 -1.79 -35.35 -0.93
C SER A 4 -1.86 -33.83 -0.79
N ILE A 5 -2.26 -33.35 0.40
CA ILE A 5 -2.23 -31.93 0.82
C ILE A 5 -0.85 -31.28 0.59
N GLU A 6 0.23 -32.08 0.63
CA GLU A 6 1.60 -31.60 0.43
C GLU A 6 1.83 -31.05 -0.99
N ASP A 7 1.16 -31.63 -1.99
CA ASP A 7 1.28 -31.22 -3.39
C ASP A 7 0.72 -29.81 -3.59
N LEU A 8 -0.50 -29.54 -3.11
CA LEU A 8 -1.11 -28.21 -3.22
C LEU A 8 -0.33 -27.16 -2.45
N SER A 9 0.20 -27.50 -1.28
CA SER A 9 1.03 -26.57 -0.48
C SER A 9 2.29 -26.15 -1.20
N THR A 10 2.87 -27.06 -1.98
CA THR A 10 4.04 -26.81 -2.80
C THR A 10 3.66 -25.97 -4.01
N LEU A 11 2.57 -26.32 -4.70
CA LEU A 11 2.06 -25.59 -5.85
C LEU A 11 1.76 -24.13 -5.52
N LEU A 12 1.11 -23.85 -4.39
CA LEU A 12 0.71 -22.50 -4.02
C LEU A 12 1.85 -21.63 -3.46
N ARG A 13 3.06 -22.17 -3.26
CA ARG A 13 4.19 -21.41 -2.71
C ARG A 13 5.19 -21.03 -3.81
N PRO A 14 5.64 -19.77 -3.86
CA PRO A 14 6.90 -19.43 -4.51
C PRO A 14 7.99 -19.75 -3.48
N ALA A 15 8.55 -20.96 -3.48
CA ALA A 15 9.54 -21.31 -2.46
C ALA A 15 10.84 -20.51 -2.67
N LYS A 16 11.53 -20.19 -1.57
CA LYS A 16 12.84 -19.50 -1.54
C LYS A 16 13.95 -20.28 -2.29
N ASP A 17 13.70 -21.57 -2.50
CA ASP A 17 14.62 -22.56 -3.08
C ASP A 17 14.17 -22.99 -4.50
N MET A 18 13.02 -22.49 -4.98
CA MET A 18 12.43 -22.82 -6.29
C MET A 18 12.84 -21.88 -7.41
N LEU A 19 13.95 -21.16 -7.23
CA LEU A 19 14.51 -20.25 -8.24
C LEU A 19 15.06 -20.90 -9.52
N PRO A 20 15.07 -22.23 -9.72
CA PRO A 20 15.27 -22.78 -11.07
C PRO A 20 14.09 -23.55 -11.67
N GLU A 21 13.07 -23.95 -10.91
CA GLU A 21 12.01 -24.87 -11.40
C GLU A 21 10.62 -24.27 -11.19
N VAL A 22 10.24 -23.36 -12.09
CA VAL A 22 8.87 -22.84 -12.16
C VAL A 22 8.02 -23.84 -12.95
N ALA A 23 6.96 -24.38 -12.33
CA ALA A 23 5.88 -25.03 -13.08
C ALA A 23 5.20 -23.99 -13.97
N GLU A 24 4.96 -24.32 -15.24
CA GLU A 24 4.23 -23.43 -16.16
C GLU A 24 2.88 -23.06 -15.54
N ARG A 25 2.52 -21.76 -15.58
CA ARG A 25 1.31 -21.20 -14.94
C ARG A 25 0.07 -22.03 -15.24
N ASP A 26 -0.09 -22.44 -16.50
CA ASP A 26 -1.26 -23.18 -16.97
C ASP A 26 -1.34 -24.59 -16.35
N VAL A 27 -0.19 -25.24 -16.15
CA VAL A 27 -0.11 -26.53 -15.48
C VAL A 27 -0.47 -26.37 -14.00
N ALA A 28 0.10 -25.38 -13.33
CA ALA A 28 -0.19 -25.12 -11.91
C ALA A 28 -1.68 -24.77 -11.69
N LEU A 29 -2.27 -23.98 -12.60
CA LEU A 29 -3.68 -23.62 -12.59
C LEU A 29 -4.58 -24.86 -12.71
N ALA A 30 -4.32 -25.73 -13.69
CA ALA A 30 -5.09 -26.94 -13.91
C ALA A 30 -5.02 -27.88 -12.69
N GLU A 31 -3.84 -28.01 -12.08
CA GLU A 31 -3.64 -28.84 -10.90
C GLU A 31 -4.33 -28.28 -9.65
N VAL A 32 -4.21 -26.97 -9.37
CA VAL A 32 -4.90 -26.32 -8.25
C VAL A 32 -6.41 -26.46 -8.37
N THR A 33 -6.96 -26.15 -9.55
CA THR A 33 -8.41 -26.22 -9.80
C THR A 33 -8.96 -27.63 -9.62
N GLY A 34 -8.26 -28.64 -10.13
CA GLY A 34 -8.67 -30.04 -9.99
C GLY A 34 -8.72 -30.51 -8.52
N GLN A 35 -7.76 -30.06 -7.70
CA GLN A 35 -7.68 -30.46 -6.29
C GLN A 35 -8.70 -29.72 -5.40
N VAL A 36 -8.89 -28.40 -5.61
CA VAL A 36 -9.86 -27.58 -4.85
C VAL A 36 -11.29 -28.10 -4.99
N LYS A 37 -11.64 -28.75 -6.11
CA LYS A 37 -13.00 -29.27 -6.35
C LYS A 37 -13.36 -30.49 -5.52
N ASN A 38 -12.41 -31.33 -5.06
CA ASN A 38 -12.72 -32.66 -4.54
C ASN A 38 -12.23 -32.94 -3.10
N ASP A 39 -11.23 -32.21 -2.59
CA ASP A 39 -10.64 -32.45 -1.25
C ASP A 39 -10.87 -31.25 -0.31
N ASP A 40 -11.46 -31.47 0.87
CA ASP A 40 -11.71 -30.41 1.86
C ASP A 40 -10.43 -29.80 2.42
N ALA A 41 -9.35 -30.57 2.54
CA ALA A 41 -8.08 -30.05 2.99
C ALA A 41 -7.40 -29.18 1.91
N ALA A 42 -7.57 -29.54 0.63
CA ALA A 42 -7.14 -28.70 -0.49
C ALA A 42 -7.84 -27.33 -0.46
N ARG A 43 -9.16 -27.33 -0.24
CA ARG A 43 -9.94 -26.09 -0.09
C ARG A 43 -9.48 -25.25 1.10
N ALA A 44 -9.25 -25.87 2.26
CA ALA A 44 -8.78 -25.17 3.45
C ALA A 44 -7.43 -24.49 3.21
N LEU A 45 -6.52 -25.16 2.51
CA LEU A 45 -5.21 -24.62 2.17
C LEU A 45 -5.28 -23.46 1.18
N PHE A 46 -6.12 -23.61 0.14
CA PHE A 46 -6.37 -22.54 -0.82
C PHE A 46 -7.02 -21.30 -0.17
N ALA A 47 -7.94 -21.50 0.77
CA ALA A 47 -8.55 -20.42 1.54
C ALA A 47 -7.49 -19.65 2.37
N LYS A 48 -6.52 -20.35 2.98
CA LYS A 48 -5.37 -19.71 3.64
C LYS A 48 -4.56 -18.86 2.66
N ALA A 49 -4.32 -19.37 1.45
CA ALA A 49 -3.60 -18.63 0.42
C ALA A 49 -4.34 -17.36 0.01
N CYS A 50 -5.66 -17.45 -0.23
CA CYS A 50 -6.52 -16.31 -0.55
C CYS A 50 -6.60 -15.26 0.56
N ARG A 51 -6.34 -15.64 1.82
CA ARG A 51 -6.25 -14.73 2.97
C ARG A 51 -4.83 -14.21 3.22
N PHE A 52 -3.90 -14.44 2.30
CA PHE A 52 -2.48 -14.08 2.43
C PHE A 52 -1.86 -14.61 3.73
N GLU A 53 -2.31 -15.75 4.23
CA GLU A 53 -1.72 -16.34 5.45
C GLU A 53 -0.33 -16.90 5.13
N ALA A 54 0.60 -16.77 6.07
CA ALA A 54 1.91 -17.39 5.92
C ALA A 54 1.78 -18.91 5.69
N PRO A 55 2.55 -19.51 4.74
CA PRO A 55 3.64 -18.94 3.94
C PRO A 55 3.22 -18.39 2.56
N TYR A 56 1.93 -18.13 2.32
CA TYR A 56 1.37 -17.78 1.00
C TYR A 56 1.22 -16.26 0.76
N THR A 57 1.80 -15.43 1.63
CA THR A 57 1.78 -13.94 1.52
C THR A 57 2.35 -13.41 0.19
N ALA A 58 3.19 -14.20 -0.48
CA ALA A 58 3.80 -13.88 -1.76
C ALA A 58 3.41 -14.87 -2.88
N SER A 59 2.34 -15.65 -2.71
CA SER A 59 1.93 -16.68 -3.67
C SER A 59 1.78 -16.17 -5.10
N TRP A 60 2.16 -17.02 -6.08
CA TRP A 60 2.03 -16.71 -7.49
C TRP A 60 0.57 -16.49 -7.91
N ILE A 61 -0.39 -17.12 -7.22
CA ILE A 61 -1.83 -16.97 -7.49
C ILE A 61 -2.31 -15.54 -7.23
N HIS A 62 -1.53 -14.70 -6.55
CA HIS A 62 -1.85 -13.29 -6.37
C HIS A 62 -1.48 -12.44 -7.59
N GLY A 63 -0.94 -13.04 -8.65
CA GLY A 63 -0.71 -12.36 -9.93
C GLY A 63 -1.99 -12.14 -10.73
N PRO A 64 -1.89 -11.48 -11.90
CA PRO A 64 -3.04 -11.24 -12.76
C PRO A 64 -3.65 -12.56 -13.26
N GLY A 65 -4.99 -12.61 -13.20
CA GLY A 65 -5.82 -13.58 -13.88
C GLY A 65 -6.26 -13.06 -15.25
N ASP A 66 -7.15 -13.80 -15.90
CA ASP A 66 -7.66 -13.44 -17.22
C ASP A 66 -8.85 -12.46 -17.11
N GLU A 67 -9.64 -12.57 -16.03
CA GLU A 67 -10.82 -11.73 -15.77
C GLU A 67 -10.68 -10.85 -14.52
N SER A 68 -9.59 -11.03 -13.77
CA SER A 68 -9.37 -10.38 -12.48
C SER A 68 -7.91 -9.92 -12.35
N PRO A 69 -7.66 -8.76 -11.72
CA PRO A 69 -6.29 -8.37 -11.35
C PRO A 69 -5.62 -9.36 -10.38
N TYR A 70 -6.39 -10.26 -9.76
CA TYR A 70 -5.90 -11.34 -8.90
C TYR A 70 -6.49 -12.69 -9.34
N LEU A 71 -5.62 -13.59 -9.77
CA LEU A 71 -5.96 -14.95 -10.15
C LEU A 71 -6.57 -15.75 -8.99
N SER A 72 -6.18 -15.48 -7.74
CA SER A 72 -6.74 -16.12 -6.56
C SER A 72 -8.24 -15.90 -6.42
N LEU A 73 -8.75 -14.70 -6.73
CA LEU A 73 -10.19 -14.42 -6.70
C LEU A 73 -10.94 -15.10 -7.85
N GLU A 74 -10.32 -15.19 -9.03
CA GLU A 74 -10.86 -15.88 -10.21
C GLU A 74 -10.97 -17.39 -9.94
N LEU A 75 -9.88 -18.01 -9.47
CA LEU A 75 -9.84 -19.42 -9.08
C LEU A 75 -10.85 -19.74 -7.98
N ALA A 76 -11.05 -18.84 -7.02
CA ALA A 76 -12.04 -18.99 -5.98
C ALA A 76 -13.47 -19.01 -6.57
N ALA A 77 -13.78 -18.07 -7.46
CA ALA A 77 -15.09 -17.99 -8.11
C ALA A 77 -15.40 -19.22 -8.97
N SER A 78 -14.39 -19.78 -9.67
CA SER A 78 -14.58 -20.93 -10.57
C SER A 78 -14.62 -22.29 -9.87
N SER A 79 -14.14 -22.37 -8.64
CA SER A 79 -13.81 -23.65 -7.99
C SER A 79 -14.53 -23.89 -6.67
N LEU A 80 -15.03 -22.85 -6.02
CA LEU A 80 -15.80 -22.95 -4.79
C LEU A 80 -17.30 -22.90 -5.09
N ASP A 81 -18.09 -23.61 -4.29
CA ASP A 81 -19.54 -23.41 -4.28
C ASP A 81 -19.91 -22.02 -3.71
N ASP A 82 -21.12 -21.54 -4.03
CA ASP A 82 -21.56 -20.17 -3.71
C ASP A 82 -21.43 -19.80 -2.23
N ASP A 83 -21.75 -20.73 -1.32
CA ASP A 83 -21.70 -20.47 0.12
C ASP A 83 -20.25 -20.37 0.62
N ARG A 84 -19.36 -21.27 0.16
CA ARG A 84 -17.94 -21.21 0.48
C ARG A 84 -17.25 -20.01 -0.16
N TYR A 85 -17.64 -19.66 -1.38
CA TYR A 85 -17.12 -18.47 -2.07
C TYR A 85 -17.52 -17.21 -1.31
N ARG A 86 -18.80 -17.08 -0.94
CA ARG A 86 -19.30 -15.97 -0.10
C ARG A 86 -18.54 -15.89 1.22
N ALA A 87 -18.37 -17.02 1.92
CA ALA A 87 -17.62 -17.07 3.17
C ALA A 87 -16.15 -16.63 2.99
N LEU A 88 -15.48 -17.06 1.93
CA LEU A 88 -14.11 -16.63 1.63
C LEU A 88 -14.01 -15.12 1.39
N LEU A 89 -14.94 -14.55 0.61
CA LEU A 89 -14.96 -13.12 0.32
C LEU A 89 -15.20 -12.32 1.61
N ALA A 90 -16.17 -12.73 2.43
CA ALA A 90 -16.45 -12.13 3.72
C ALA A 90 -15.24 -12.22 4.66
N ASP A 91 -14.58 -13.38 4.74
CA ASP A 91 -13.35 -13.58 5.51
C ASP A 91 -12.25 -12.60 5.09
N VAL A 92 -12.03 -12.41 3.78
CA VAL A 92 -11.01 -11.47 3.26
C VAL A 92 -11.35 -10.03 3.66
N VAL A 93 -12.60 -9.61 3.50
CA VAL A 93 -13.06 -8.26 3.85
C VAL A 93 -12.94 -8.02 5.36
N LEU A 94 -13.41 -8.98 6.16
CA LEU A 94 -13.47 -8.89 7.62
C LEU A 94 -12.15 -9.24 8.31
N SER A 95 -11.14 -9.76 7.61
CA SER A 95 -9.88 -10.18 8.19
C SER A 95 -9.12 -9.05 8.85
N THR A 96 -8.47 -9.32 10.00
CA THR A 96 -7.55 -8.41 10.69
C THR A 96 -6.09 -8.55 10.22
N SER A 97 -5.83 -9.37 9.19
CA SER A 97 -4.49 -9.59 8.66
C SER A 97 -3.93 -8.35 7.96
N THR A 98 -2.77 -7.89 8.41
CA THR A 98 -2.00 -6.77 7.85
C THR A 98 -1.37 -7.11 6.49
N SER A 99 -1.29 -8.40 6.15
CA SER A 99 -0.66 -8.86 4.91
C SER A 99 -1.59 -8.80 3.69
N ILE A 100 -2.91 -8.69 3.88
CA ILE A 100 -3.89 -8.60 2.79
C ILE A 100 -3.94 -7.15 2.27
N PRO A 101 -3.55 -6.89 1.01
CA PRO A 101 -3.59 -5.54 0.42
C PRO A 101 -5.00 -4.93 0.37
N PHE A 102 -5.08 -3.60 0.44
CA PHE A 102 -6.35 -2.87 0.40
C PHE A 102 -7.12 -3.11 -0.91
N ASP A 103 -6.44 -3.08 -2.06
CA ASP A 103 -7.08 -3.29 -3.36
C ASP A 103 -7.62 -4.70 -3.54
N TYR A 104 -6.90 -5.71 -3.03
CA TYR A 104 -7.40 -7.09 -2.98
C TYR A 104 -8.67 -7.21 -2.13
N ARG A 105 -8.70 -6.56 -0.94
CA ARG A 105 -9.91 -6.53 -0.10
C ARG A 105 -11.06 -5.83 -0.80
N ALA A 106 -10.80 -4.75 -1.51
CA ALA A 106 -11.80 -4.00 -2.24
C ALA A 106 -12.41 -4.81 -3.38
N LEU A 107 -11.59 -5.54 -4.15
CA LEU A 107 -12.06 -6.49 -5.17
C LEU A 107 -12.89 -7.62 -4.55
N ALA A 108 -12.47 -8.18 -3.41
CA ALA A 108 -13.26 -9.17 -2.69
C ALA A 108 -14.59 -8.58 -2.19
N ALA A 109 -14.59 -7.34 -1.72
CA ALA A 109 -15.79 -6.63 -1.28
C ALA A 109 -16.77 -6.40 -2.45
N GLU A 110 -16.26 -6.05 -3.63
CA GLU A 110 -17.08 -5.88 -4.84
C GLU A 110 -17.79 -7.18 -5.21
N ARG A 111 -17.03 -8.29 -5.22
CA ARG A 111 -17.59 -9.63 -5.46
C ARG A 111 -18.60 -10.02 -4.38
N LEU A 112 -18.35 -9.65 -3.12
CA LEU A 112 -19.27 -9.93 -2.00
C LEU A 112 -20.61 -9.20 -2.18
N VAL A 113 -20.58 -7.94 -2.65
CA VAL A 113 -21.80 -7.20 -3.01
C VAL A 113 -22.56 -7.91 -4.14
N GLN A 114 -21.85 -8.36 -5.18
CA GLN A 114 -22.46 -9.04 -6.33
C GLN A 114 -23.16 -10.36 -5.95
N VAL A 115 -22.54 -11.18 -5.07
CA VAL A 115 -23.13 -12.45 -4.62
C VAL A 115 -24.07 -12.32 -3.41
N GLY A 116 -24.11 -11.13 -2.81
CA GLY A 116 -24.84 -10.81 -1.60
C GLY A 116 -24.12 -11.23 -0.31
N ALA A 117 -24.04 -10.31 0.66
CA ALA A 117 -23.36 -10.53 1.94
C ALA A 117 -24.02 -11.61 2.82
N GLY A 118 -25.32 -11.86 2.67
CA GLY A 118 -26.03 -12.95 3.36
C GLY A 118 -25.87 -12.89 4.89
N GLU A 119 -25.49 -14.01 5.50
CA GLU A 119 -25.30 -14.14 6.95
C GLU A 119 -24.20 -13.24 7.54
N PHE A 120 -23.29 -12.74 6.70
CA PHE A 120 -22.17 -11.88 7.14
C PHE A 120 -22.56 -10.42 7.36
N THR A 121 -23.81 -10.04 7.04
CA THR A 121 -24.33 -8.68 7.24
C THR A 121 -24.16 -8.22 8.69
N GLY A 122 -24.43 -9.10 9.67
CA GLY A 122 -24.25 -8.78 11.09
C GLY A 122 -22.80 -8.50 11.47
N ALA A 123 -21.87 -9.35 11.02
CA ALA A 123 -20.44 -9.17 11.28
C ALA A 123 -19.86 -7.90 10.63
N LEU A 124 -20.37 -7.53 9.44
CA LEU A 124 -20.04 -6.27 8.79
C LEU A 124 -20.55 -5.08 9.62
N GLN A 125 -21.78 -5.15 10.12
CA GLN A 125 -22.36 -4.11 10.96
C GLN A 125 -21.57 -3.95 12.27
N ASP A 126 -21.17 -5.05 12.92
CA ASP A 126 -20.35 -5.02 14.13
C ASP A 126 -19.01 -4.30 13.89
N VAL A 127 -18.38 -4.50 12.72
CA VAL A 127 -17.15 -3.77 12.35
C VAL A 127 -17.42 -2.28 12.16
N VAL A 128 -18.56 -1.90 11.58
CA VAL A 128 -18.95 -0.49 11.42
C VAL A 128 -19.18 0.16 12.78
N ASP A 129 -19.93 -0.50 13.66
CA ASP A 129 -20.36 0.05 14.95
C ASP A 129 -19.23 0.12 15.98
N SER A 130 -18.22 -0.74 15.86
CA SER A 130 -17.09 -0.81 16.82
C SER A 130 -15.84 -0.05 16.40
N TYR A 131 -15.80 0.55 15.20
CA TYR A 131 -14.61 1.25 14.72
C TYR A 131 -14.43 2.61 15.40
N GLU A 132 -13.25 2.80 16.00
CA GLU A 132 -12.81 4.08 16.57
C GLU A 132 -11.83 4.77 15.61
N PRO A 133 -12.16 5.98 15.10
CA PRO A 133 -11.24 6.74 14.25
C PRO A 133 -9.96 7.11 14.98
N LEU A 134 -8.84 7.05 14.25
CA LEU A 134 -7.55 7.44 14.79
C LEU A 134 -7.48 8.98 15.02
N PRO A 135 -6.80 9.43 16.09
CA PRO A 135 -6.62 10.86 16.38
C PRO A 135 -5.67 11.52 15.38
N LYS A 136 -5.91 12.80 15.06
CA LYS A 136 -5.02 13.61 14.23
C LYS A 136 -4.36 14.67 15.08
N ARG A 137 -3.05 14.86 14.90
CA ARG A 137 -2.30 15.91 15.60
C ARG A 137 -2.83 17.27 15.17
N GLY A 138 -3.27 18.07 16.15
CA GLY A 138 -3.74 19.42 15.88
C GLY A 138 -2.61 20.37 15.50
N LEU A 139 -2.92 21.39 14.70
CA LEU A 139 -1.98 22.42 14.25
C LEU A 139 -1.17 23.06 15.39
N GLN A 140 -1.81 23.33 16.54
CA GLN A 140 -1.15 23.92 17.71
C GLN A 140 -0.13 22.97 18.34
N ALA A 141 -0.47 21.69 18.46
CA ALA A 141 0.45 20.67 18.96
C ALA A 141 1.65 20.54 18.03
N LYS A 142 1.43 20.59 16.72
CA LYS A 142 2.49 20.57 15.70
C LYS A 142 3.42 21.78 15.78
N ILE A 143 2.88 23.00 15.94
CA ILE A 143 3.69 24.22 16.14
C ILE A 143 4.57 24.13 17.39
N ALA A 144 4.11 23.41 18.42
CA ALA A 144 4.85 23.24 19.65
C ALA A 144 5.99 22.21 19.56
N VAL A 145 6.06 21.42 18.48
CA VAL A 145 7.15 20.45 18.27
C VAL A 145 8.46 21.21 18.02
N PRO A 146 9.55 20.90 18.74
CA PRO A 146 10.85 21.51 18.51
C PRO A 146 11.33 21.28 17.07
N THR A 147 12.09 22.24 16.54
CA THR A 147 12.70 22.14 15.21
C THR A 147 14.16 22.57 15.24
N ASP A 148 15.00 21.95 14.40
CA ASP A 148 16.37 22.40 14.14
C ASP A 148 16.45 23.51 13.06
N GLY A 149 15.28 24.00 12.61
CA GLY A 149 15.14 24.97 11.53
C GLY A 149 14.86 24.34 10.16
N ILE A 150 14.88 23.01 10.07
CA ILE A 150 14.55 22.24 8.86
C ILE A 150 13.46 21.21 9.19
N ASP A 151 13.70 20.39 10.21
CA ASP A 151 12.88 19.25 10.54
C ASP A 151 12.25 19.38 11.93
N HIS A 152 11.07 18.78 12.10
CA HIS A 152 10.55 18.52 13.43
C HIS A 152 11.39 17.43 14.11
N LEU A 153 11.76 17.73 15.35
CA LEU A 153 12.49 16.84 16.22
C LEU A 153 11.47 16.03 17.03
N PHE A 154 11.59 14.72 16.97
CA PHE A 154 10.75 13.78 17.70
C PHE A 154 11.62 12.67 18.26
N ASP A 155 11.16 12.08 19.36
CA ASP A 155 11.88 11.00 20.01
C ASP A 155 11.70 9.70 19.21
N ILE A 156 12.83 9.14 18.78
CA ILE A 156 12.87 7.82 18.14
C ILE A 156 13.11 6.79 19.25
N PRO A 157 12.29 5.73 19.38
CA PRO A 157 12.54 4.70 20.39
C PRO A 157 13.95 4.12 20.25
N GLU A 158 14.64 3.93 21.37
CA GLU A 158 16.06 3.52 21.39
C GLU A 158 16.25 2.07 20.90
N THR A 159 15.25 1.22 21.13
CA THR A 159 15.35 -0.22 20.82
C THR A 159 14.73 -0.58 19.46
N VAL A 160 15.35 -1.54 18.76
CA VAL A 160 14.78 -2.12 17.53
C VAL A 160 13.38 -2.67 17.79
N THR A 161 13.20 -3.38 18.90
CA THR A 161 11.89 -3.94 19.29
C THR A 161 10.83 -2.87 19.47
N GLY A 162 11.15 -1.74 20.13
CA GLY A 162 10.23 -0.61 20.28
C GLY A 162 9.80 -0.06 18.92
N ARG A 163 10.75 0.15 18.00
CA ARG A 163 10.47 0.61 16.63
C ARG A 163 9.63 -0.38 15.82
N LEU A 164 9.89 -1.68 15.92
CA LEU A 164 9.07 -2.71 15.28
C LEU A 164 7.64 -2.74 15.83
N ASN A 165 7.48 -2.60 17.14
CA ASN A 165 6.15 -2.57 17.78
C ASN A 165 5.31 -1.39 17.30
N LEU A 166 5.91 -0.23 17.07
CA LEU A 166 5.23 0.93 16.48
C LEU A 166 4.66 0.61 15.08
N LEU A 167 5.49 0.03 14.21
CA LEU A 167 5.07 -0.35 12.85
C LEU A 167 3.95 -1.39 12.89
N ILE A 168 4.05 -2.40 13.77
CA ILE A 168 3.00 -3.41 13.95
C ILE A 168 1.69 -2.77 14.42
N ALA A 169 1.75 -1.88 15.41
CA ALA A 169 0.58 -1.19 15.94
C ALA A 169 -0.10 -0.32 14.87
N ALA A 170 0.68 0.46 14.12
CA ALA A 170 0.18 1.28 13.02
C ALA A 170 -0.46 0.42 11.91
N SER A 171 0.17 -0.70 11.55
CA SER A 171 -0.36 -1.64 10.54
C SER A 171 -1.71 -2.20 10.96
N ARG A 172 -1.83 -2.64 12.23
CA ARG A 172 -3.09 -3.15 12.78
C ARG A 172 -4.17 -2.08 12.74
N ALA A 173 -3.88 -0.87 13.22
CA ALA A 173 -4.83 0.24 13.24
C ALA A 173 -5.35 0.60 11.84
N LYS A 174 -4.46 0.71 10.85
CA LYS A 174 -4.87 1.02 9.46
C LYS A 174 -5.55 -0.14 8.75
N THR A 175 -5.29 -1.37 9.17
CA THR A 175 -6.08 -2.53 8.74
C THR A 175 -7.51 -2.45 9.27
N LEU A 176 -7.72 -2.02 10.53
CA LEU A 176 -9.06 -1.81 11.07
C LEU A 176 -9.84 -0.72 10.32
N GLU A 177 -9.18 0.39 9.99
CA GLU A 177 -9.76 1.44 9.15
C GLU A 177 -10.15 0.92 7.76
N SER A 178 -9.26 0.14 7.12
CA SER A 178 -9.53 -0.47 5.81
C SER A 178 -10.75 -1.41 5.84
N ARG A 179 -10.85 -2.23 6.89
CA ARG A 179 -12.02 -3.12 7.12
C ARG A 179 -13.30 -2.31 7.29
N HIS A 180 -13.25 -1.25 8.09
CA HIS A 180 -14.38 -0.37 8.32
C HIS A 180 -14.88 0.28 7.02
N LEU A 181 -13.97 0.90 6.24
CA LEU A 181 -14.32 1.54 4.97
C LEU A 181 -15.02 0.58 4.00
N LEU A 182 -14.49 -0.63 3.85
CA LEU A 182 -15.08 -1.62 2.95
C LEU A 182 -16.37 -2.21 3.50
N ALA A 183 -16.49 -2.43 4.82
CA ALA A 183 -17.72 -2.90 5.43
C ALA A 183 -18.87 -1.90 5.22
N VAL A 184 -18.62 -0.60 5.42
CA VAL A 184 -19.60 0.47 5.11
C VAL A 184 -20.05 0.38 3.66
N ARG A 185 -19.12 0.24 2.71
CA ARG A 185 -19.44 0.17 1.27
C ARG A 185 -20.21 -1.10 0.91
N VAL A 186 -19.86 -2.25 1.48
CA VAL A 186 -20.61 -3.51 1.26
C VAL A 186 -22.05 -3.37 1.78
N LEU A 187 -22.23 -2.85 3.00
CA LEU A 187 -23.56 -2.62 3.59
C LEU A 187 -24.37 -1.58 2.79
N ALA A 188 -23.69 -0.63 2.16
CA ALA A 188 -24.27 0.34 1.24
C ALA A 188 -24.44 -0.21 -0.21
N ASN A 189 -24.34 -1.52 -0.42
CA ASN A 189 -24.47 -2.17 -1.74
C ASN A 189 -23.51 -1.62 -2.80
N GLY A 190 -22.27 -1.36 -2.41
CA GLY A 190 -21.21 -0.87 -3.30
C GLY A 190 -21.30 0.61 -3.66
N VAL A 191 -22.15 1.38 -2.98
CA VAL A 191 -22.21 2.83 -3.17
C VAL A 191 -20.97 3.48 -2.55
N VAL A 192 -20.18 4.13 -3.40
CA VAL A 192 -19.01 4.94 -3.03
C VAL A 192 -19.34 6.41 -3.26
N PRO A 193 -18.93 7.34 -2.35
CA PRO A 193 -19.12 8.77 -2.57
C PRO A 193 -18.52 9.24 -3.89
N ALA A 194 -19.26 10.09 -4.62
CA ALA A 194 -18.73 10.74 -5.81
C ALA A 194 -17.72 11.82 -5.38
N GLU A 195 -16.55 11.83 -6.03
CA GLU A 195 -15.48 12.79 -5.78
C GLU A 195 -15.13 13.52 -7.08
N GLU A 196 -14.63 14.75 -6.97
CA GLU A 196 -14.04 15.42 -8.12
C GLU A 196 -12.78 14.67 -8.55
N VAL A 197 -12.70 14.32 -9.84
CA VAL A 197 -11.60 13.54 -10.39
C VAL A 197 -10.67 14.48 -11.15
N GLY A 198 -9.50 14.74 -10.55
CA GLY A 198 -8.36 15.33 -11.25
C GLY A 198 -7.51 14.27 -11.95
N ASP A 199 -6.36 14.71 -12.47
CA ASP A 199 -5.46 13.83 -13.22
C ASP A 199 -4.87 12.71 -12.35
N ALA A 200 -4.50 13.00 -11.10
CA ALA A 200 -3.91 12.02 -10.19
C ALA A 200 -4.94 10.95 -9.78
N GLU A 201 -6.14 11.40 -9.45
CA GLU A 201 -7.28 10.57 -9.07
C GLU A 201 -7.70 9.64 -10.22
N ARG A 202 -7.71 10.16 -11.45
CA ARG A 202 -7.97 9.37 -12.65
C ARG A 202 -6.98 8.22 -12.81
N LEU A 203 -5.67 8.49 -12.66
CA LEU A 203 -4.64 7.46 -12.76
C LEU A 203 -4.81 6.35 -11.71
N ILE A 204 -5.21 6.70 -10.48
CA ILE A 204 -5.49 5.73 -9.42
C ILE A 204 -6.69 4.86 -9.79
N LEU A 205 -7.79 5.48 -10.24
CA LEU A 205 -9.04 4.76 -10.59
C LEU A 205 -8.87 3.85 -11.79
N GLU A 206 -8.13 4.28 -12.81
CA GLU A 206 -7.80 3.48 -14.00
C GLU A 206 -6.98 2.24 -13.62
N ASP A 207 -6.09 2.35 -12.62
CA ASP A 207 -5.20 1.26 -12.24
C ASP A 207 -5.81 0.33 -11.20
N VAL A 208 -6.59 0.81 -10.22
CA VAL A 208 -7.05 -0.03 -9.10
C VAL A 208 -7.97 -1.18 -9.53
N GLY A 209 -8.79 -0.98 -10.56
CA GLY A 209 -9.58 -2.03 -11.20
C GLY A 209 -10.82 -2.50 -10.42
N THR A 210 -11.35 -1.69 -9.51
CA THR A 210 -12.58 -1.98 -8.74
C THR A 210 -13.38 -0.71 -8.48
N THR A 211 -14.71 -0.82 -8.44
CA THR A 211 -15.59 0.30 -8.06
C THR A 211 -15.69 0.54 -6.57
N MET A 212 -15.09 -0.34 -5.75
CA MET A 212 -15.17 -0.27 -4.28
C MET A 212 -14.15 0.69 -3.66
N VAL A 213 -13.38 1.42 -4.49
CA VAL A 213 -12.32 2.34 -4.08
C VAL A 213 -12.67 3.75 -4.53
N ALA A 214 -12.46 4.72 -3.64
CA ALA A 214 -12.43 6.14 -3.96
C ALA A 214 -10.96 6.61 -4.06
N PRO A 215 -10.63 7.62 -4.88
CA PRO A 215 -9.28 8.19 -4.90
C PRO A 215 -8.81 8.66 -3.53
N SER A 216 -9.71 9.26 -2.73
CA SER A 216 -9.42 9.71 -1.36
C SER A 216 -8.96 8.59 -0.42
N ASP A 217 -9.20 7.32 -0.75
CA ASP A 217 -8.64 6.19 -0.01
C ASP A 217 -7.11 6.18 -0.04
N TYR A 218 -6.49 6.79 -1.04
CA TYR A 218 -5.04 6.89 -1.19
C TYR A 218 -4.50 8.27 -0.80
N LEU A 219 -5.35 9.14 -0.23
CA LEU A 219 -4.86 10.32 0.48
C LEU A 219 -4.26 9.90 1.81
N VAL A 220 -3.01 10.29 2.01
CA VAL A 220 -2.24 9.93 3.20
C VAL A 220 -2.28 11.08 4.20
N PRO A 221 -2.99 10.94 5.34
CA PRO A 221 -3.01 11.97 6.38
C PRO A 221 -1.72 11.90 7.21
N TRP A 222 -0.73 12.72 6.86
CA TRP A 222 0.59 12.72 7.50
C TRP A 222 0.57 13.01 9.00
N ASP A 223 -0.38 13.83 9.47
CA ASP A 223 -0.60 14.17 10.89
C ASP A 223 -1.42 13.10 11.66
N GLN A 224 -1.77 11.97 11.05
CA GLN A 224 -2.49 10.90 11.73
C GLN A 224 -1.63 10.31 12.84
N GLU A 225 -2.10 10.32 14.08
CA GLU A 225 -1.37 9.83 15.24
C GLU A 225 -1.65 8.37 15.53
N PHE A 226 -0.59 7.69 15.97
CA PHE A 226 -0.59 6.30 16.41
C PHE A 226 -0.07 6.24 17.85
N PRO A 227 -0.58 5.32 18.67
CA PRO A 227 -0.12 5.15 20.03
C PRO A 227 1.37 4.78 20.06
N GLY A 228 2.19 5.60 20.73
CA GLY A 228 3.62 5.35 20.94
C GLY A 228 3.95 4.91 22.37
N GLU A 229 5.25 4.74 22.64
CA GLU A 229 5.74 4.40 23.98
C GLU A 229 5.41 5.54 24.97
N HIS A 230 5.03 5.18 26.20
CA HIS A 230 4.72 6.14 27.26
C HIS A 230 3.57 7.14 26.98
N GLY A 231 2.74 6.88 25.97
CA GLY A 231 1.58 7.71 25.65
C GLY A 231 1.88 8.93 24.78
N SER A 232 3.11 9.11 24.29
CA SER A 232 3.38 10.08 23.22
C SER A 232 2.91 9.50 21.88
N GLY A 233 2.01 10.18 21.20
CA GLY A 233 1.55 9.78 19.87
C GLY A 233 2.59 10.15 18.82
N LEU A 234 2.97 9.20 17.96
CA LEU A 234 3.77 9.47 16.76
C LEU A 234 2.85 9.61 15.56
N THR A 235 3.10 10.60 14.73
CA THR A 235 2.40 10.82 13.47
C THR A 235 2.87 9.85 12.41
N LEU A 236 2.07 9.68 11.37
CA LEU A 236 2.44 8.91 10.21
C LEU A 236 3.75 9.40 9.58
N ALA A 237 3.93 10.72 9.44
CA ALA A 237 5.16 11.32 8.93
C ALA A 237 6.39 10.91 9.75
N GLU A 238 6.27 10.90 11.08
CA GLU A 238 7.34 10.47 11.98
C GLU A 238 7.63 8.97 11.83
N LEU A 239 6.60 8.13 11.71
CA LEU A 239 6.77 6.69 11.52
C LEU A 239 7.50 6.36 10.21
N VAL A 240 7.13 6.97 9.08
CA VAL A 240 7.82 6.74 7.81
C VAL A 240 9.26 7.22 7.86
N ARG A 241 9.55 8.32 8.57
CA ARG A 241 10.91 8.79 8.83
C ARG A 241 11.74 7.80 9.64
N ILE A 242 11.17 7.17 10.67
CA ILE A 242 11.85 6.08 11.41
C ILE A 242 12.28 4.97 10.46
N THR A 243 11.43 4.58 9.49
CA THR A 243 11.78 3.53 8.52
C THR A 243 12.93 3.90 7.58
N LEU A 244 13.21 5.20 7.37
CA LEU A 244 14.34 5.65 6.57
C LEU A 244 15.62 5.84 7.39
N MET A 245 15.50 6.32 8.62
CA MET A 245 16.66 6.70 9.44
C MET A 245 17.29 5.51 10.17
N CYS A 246 16.53 4.46 10.47
CA CYS A 246 17.02 3.31 11.24
C CYS A 246 17.51 2.17 10.33
N GLY A 247 18.74 1.71 10.59
CA GLY A 247 19.48 0.79 9.70
C GLY A 247 18.82 -0.57 9.47
N GLU A 248 18.06 -1.08 10.45
CA GLU A 248 17.34 -2.34 10.34
C GLU A 248 16.28 -2.35 9.24
N PHE A 249 15.73 -1.19 8.86
CA PHE A 249 14.75 -1.06 7.79
C PHE A 249 15.40 -0.85 6.42
N SER A 250 16.64 -0.35 6.40
CA SER A 250 17.43 -0.18 5.17
C SER A 250 17.86 -1.54 4.58
N LEU A 251 18.24 -2.48 5.44
CA LEU A 251 18.64 -3.85 5.08
C LEU A 251 17.93 -4.86 5.99
N PRO A 252 16.60 -5.02 5.83
CA PRO A 252 15.80 -5.82 6.75
C PRO A 252 16.09 -7.31 6.59
N ASP A 253 16.28 -7.97 7.72
CA ASP A 253 16.40 -9.42 7.79
C ASP A 253 15.03 -10.11 7.61
N THR A 254 15.00 -11.43 7.77
CA THR A 254 13.77 -12.23 7.64
C THR A 254 12.71 -11.90 8.69
N THR A 255 13.08 -11.25 9.79
CA THR A 255 12.18 -10.84 10.87
C THR A 255 11.59 -9.47 10.59
N VAL A 256 12.43 -8.51 10.18
CA VAL A 256 12.04 -7.12 9.94
C VAL A 256 11.29 -6.97 8.62
N ARG A 257 11.68 -7.71 7.57
CA ARG A 257 11.12 -7.55 6.23
C ARG A 257 9.61 -7.74 6.16
N PRO A 258 9.00 -8.80 6.76
CA PRO A 258 7.56 -8.94 6.77
C PRO A 258 6.84 -7.78 7.47
N ILE A 259 7.38 -7.30 8.60
CA ILE A 259 6.81 -6.17 9.36
C ILE A 259 6.81 -4.89 8.53
N LEU A 260 7.92 -4.60 7.86
CA LEU A 260 8.05 -3.43 7.01
C LEU A 260 7.08 -3.49 5.82
N VAL A 261 6.95 -4.66 5.18
CA VAL A 261 6.02 -4.85 4.05
C VAL A 261 4.56 -4.70 4.50
N ASP A 262 4.19 -5.30 5.63
CA ASP A 262 2.85 -5.17 6.21
C ASP A 262 2.53 -3.72 6.58
N PHE A 263 3.52 -2.97 7.10
CA PHE A 263 3.40 -1.54 7.35
C PHE A 263 3.09 -0.77 6.07
N TYR A 264 3.87 -0.94 5.00
CA TYR A 264 3.59 -0.26 3.73
C TYR A 264 2.23 -0.64 3.13
N ARG A 265 1.85 -1.93 3.19
CA ARG A 265 0.56 -2.41 2.68
C ARG A 265 -0.63 -1.89 3.48
N SER A 266 -0.53 -1.87 4.80
CA SER A 266 -1.64 -1.46 5.65
C SER A 266 -1.77 0.05 5.71
N VAL A 267 -0.63 0.74 5.85
CA VAL A 267 -0.58 2.15 6.20
C VAL A 267 -0.58 3.05 4.96
N LEU A 268 0.21 2.68 3.95
CA LEU A 268 0.26 3.40 2.67
C LEU A 268 -0.57 2.73 1.58
N ARG A 269 -1.28 1.64 1.91
CA ARG A 269 -2.18 0.92 1.00
C ARG A 269 -1.50 0.44 -0.27
N THR A 270 -0.21 0.11 -0.21
CA THR A 270 0.49 -0.46 -1.39
C THR A 270 -0.21 -1.71 -1.88
N CYS A 271 -0.48 -1.76 -3.18
CA CYS A 271 -1.25 -2.82 -3.81
C CYS A 271 -0.51 -4.17 -3.76
N GLY A 272 -1.24 -5.27 -3.99
CA GLY A 272 -0.64 -6.60 -3.96
C GLY A 272 0.50 -6.79 -4.96
N ARG A 273 1.49 -7.60 -4.58
CA ARG A 273 2.74 -7.89 -5.32
C ARG A 273 3.63 -6.69 -5.63
N SER A 274 3.23 -5.50 -5.24
CA SER A 274 4.07 -4.32 -5.23
C SER A 274 5.35 -4.55 -4.41
N ILE A 275 6.49 -4.06 -4.92
CA ILE A 275 7.80 -4.27 -4.33
C ILE A 275 8.36 -2.94 -3.85
N ILE A 276 8.76 -2.91 -2.58
CA ILE A 276 9.63 -1.87 -2.03
C ILE A 276 11.02 -2.47 -1.83
N GLY A 277 11.98 -1.95 -2.58
CA GLY A 277 13.37 -2.41 -2.61
C GLY A 277 14.10 -2.19 -1.30
N LEU A 278 15.32 -2.73 -1.21
CA LEU A 278 16.20 -2.48 -0.07
C LEU A 278 16.57 -0.99 -0.02
N SER A 279 16.54 -0.40 1.18
CA SER A 279 16.82 1.03 1.38
C SER A 279 15.92 1.97 0.55
N ALA A 280 14.81 1.45 0.04
CA ALA A 280 13.80 2.21 -0.67
C ALA A 280 12.65 2.53 0.30
N GLY A 281 11.91 3.59 0.02
CA GLY A 281 10.79 3.95 0.85
C GLY A 281 10.27 5.34 0.54
N VAL A 282 9.41 5.81 1.42
CA VAL A 282 8.84 7.15 1.30
C VAL A 282 8.90 7.87 2.61
N PHE A 283 8.84 9.18 2.54
CA PHE A 283 8.73 10.04 3.71
C PHE A 283 7.99 11.31 3.37
N HIS A 284 7.67 12.07 4.39
CA HIS A 284 7.10 13.39 4.27
C HIS A 284 7.95 14.36 5.07
N VAL A 285 8.44 15.42 4.43
CA VAL A 285 9.12 16.53 5.10
C VAL A 285 8.09 17.59 5.47
N GLU A 286 8.00 17.89 6.76
CA GLU A 286 7.09 18.92 7.23
C GLU A 286 7.68 20.31 7.04
N HIS A 287 7.19 21.05 6.05
CA HIS A 287 7.61 22.44 5.80
C HIS A 287 6.89 23.40 6.75
N GLY A 288 7.37 23.48 7.98
CA GLY A 288 6.77 24.27 9.05
C GLY A 288 5.43 23.69 9.51
N THR A 289 4.33 24.42 9.33
CA THR A 289 3.01 24.00 9.82
C THR A 289 2.15 23.30 8.77
N LEU A 290 2.67 23.12 7.55
CA LEU A 290 1.98 22.38 6.49
C LEU A 290 2.15 20.87 6.73
N ALA A 291 1.05 20.17 6.97
CA ALA A 291 0.88 18.77 6.59
C ALA A 291 -0.48 18.64 5.92
N THR A 292 -0.53 19.12 4.69
CA THR A 292 -1.66 18.76 3.83
C THR A 292 -1.52 17.28 3.51
N PRO A 293 -2.60 16.48 3.60
CA PRO A 293 -2.59 15.14 3.05
C PRO A 293 -2.14 15.17 1.59
N SER A 294 -1.44 14.13 1.17
CA SER A 294 -1.00 13.97 -0.22
C SER A 294 -1.34 12.58 -0.72
N TYR A 295 -1.51 12.44 -2.04
CA TYR A 295 -1.71 11.12 -2.63
C TYR A 295 -0.45 10.26 -2.48
N TYR A 296 -0.63 9.00 -2.09
CA TYR A 296 0.36 7.97 -2.32
C TYR A 296 -0.32 6.72 -2.84
N TYR A 297 -0.01 6.36 -4.07
CA TYR A 297 -0.49 5.14 -4.71
C TYR A 297 0.68 4.37 -5.30
N GLN A 298 0.77 3.08 -4.97
CA GLN A 298 1.70 2.16 -5.61
C GLN A 298 0.94 0.90 -6.03
N GLY A 299 0.62 0.84 -7.32
CA GLY A 299 -0.17 -0.18 -7.98
C GLY A 299 0.47 -1.57 -8.00
N ARG A 300 -0.25 -2.52 -8.57
CA ARG A 300 0.15 -3.93 -8.58
C ARG A 300 1.39 -4.15 -9.42
N ASP A 301 2.28 -5.03 -8.96
CA ASP A 301 3.56 -5.32 -9.59
C ASP A 301 4.46 -4.07 -9.81
N ALA A 302 4.11 -2.91 -9.25
CA ALA A 302 4.95 -1.72 -9.31
C ALA A 302 6.15 -1.87 -8.37
N ILE A 303 7.31 -1.45 -8.84
CA ILE A 303 8.59 -1.65 -8.15
C ILE A 303 9.20 -0.29 -7.83
N LEU A 304 9.23 0.03 -6.54
CA LEU A 304 10.12 1.03 -5.98
C LEU A 304 11.47 0.37 -5.72
N GLY A 305 12.40 0.50 -6.66
CA GLY A 305 13.68 -0.19 -6.70
C GLY A 305 14.62 0.23 -5.56
N LYS A 306 15.70 -0.55 -5.39
CA LYS A 306 16.71 -0.35 -4.33
C LYS A 306 17.17 1.11 -4.26
N GLY A 307 17.18 1.68 -3.05
CA GLY A 307 17.66 3.04 -2.79
C GLY A 307 16.81 4.15 -3.40
N CYS A 308 15.64 3.84 -3.97
CA CYS A 308 14.71 4.85 -4.45
C CYS A 308 13.87 5.37 -3.29
N VAL A 309 13.98 6.66 -3.02
CA VAL A 309 13.26 7.35 -1.95
C VAL A 309 12.36 8.40 -2.56
N ILE A 310 11.09 8.46 -2.14
CA ILE A 310 10.15 9.49 -2.56
C ILE A 310 9.86 10.40 -1.37
N ASP A 311 10.22 11.67 -1.50
CA ASP A 311 9.64 12.71 -0.66
C ASP A 311 8.22 12.97 -1.14
N CYS A 312 7.22 12.69 -0.32
CA CYS A 312 5.80 12.74 -0.68
C CYS A 312 5.12 14.02 -0.17
N VAL A 313 5.80 15.16 -0.09
CA VAL A 313 5.13 16.45 0.20
C VAL A 313 4.04 16.78 -0.82
N GLY A 314 4.30 16.59 -2.12
CA GLY A 314 3.31 16.72 -3.18
C GLY A 314 2.67 15.40 -3.61
N GLY A 315 3.08 14.27 -3.03
CA GLY A 315 2.51 12.95 -3.31
C GLY A 315 3.06 12.25 -4.55
N ALA A 316 2.67 10.98 -4.71
CA ALA A 316 3.10 10.13 -5.80
C ALA A 316 2.03 9.12 -6.23
N VAL A 317 1.93 8.85 -7.54
CA VAL A 317 1.06 7.83 -8.14
C VAL A 317 1.90 6.95 -9.04
N LEU A 318 2.08 5.69 -8.66
CA LEU A 318 2.85 4.69 -9.39
C LEU A 318 1.89 3.61 -9.88
N GLN A 319 1.50 3.64 -11.16
CA GLN A 319 0.59 2.65 -11.72
C GLN A 319 1.25 1.27 -11.89
N SER A 320 0.45 0.26 -12.19
CA SER A 320 0.88 -1.12 -12.28
C SER A 320 2.06 -1.34 -13.23
N GLY A 321 2.95 -2.24 -12.82
CA GLY A 321 4.14 -2.62 -13.58
C GLY A 321 5.19 -1.52 -13.79
N SER A 322 5.00 -0.33 -13.18
CA SER A 322 6.02 0.72 -13.19
C SER A 322 7.29 0.28 -12.44
N PHE A 323 8.45 0.75 -12.87
CA PHE A 323 9.74 0.37 -12.29
C PHE A 323 10.62 1.62 -12.08
N LEU A 324 10.81 2.01 -10.83
CA LEU A 324 11.54 3.21 -10.47
C LEU A 324 12.82 2.85 -9.71
N GLY A 325 13.99 3.13 -10.29
CA GLY A 325 15.27 2.89 -9.64
C GLY A 325 15.78 1.47 -9.83
N GLY A 326 16.45 0.90 -8.81
CA GLY A 326 17.04 -0.45 -8.91
C GLY A 326 18.47 -0.50 -9.47
N GLY A 327 19.04 0.65 -9.84
CA GLY A 327 20.48 0.80 -10.07
C GLY A 327 21.31 0.63 -8.79
N TYR A 328 22.64 0.60 -8.93
CA TYR A 328 23.56 0.55 -7.78
C TYR A 328 23.55 1.84 -6.93
N MET A 329 22.96 2.93 -7.46
CA MET A 329 22.99 4.27 -6.88
C MET A 329 21.57 4.72 -6.48
N PRO A 330 21.42 5.43 -5.35
CA PRO A 330 20.12 5.89 -4.87
C PRO A 330 19.55 7.01 -5.75
N ILE A 331 18.22 7.09 -5.79
CA ILE A 331 17.46 8.16 -6.45
C ILE A 331 16.52 8.78 -5.41
N LEU A 332 16.56 10.11 -5.26
CA LEU A 332 15.56 10.87 -4.51
C LEU A 332 14.58 11.50 -5.50
N ILE A 333 13.32 11.10 -5.43
CA ILE A 333 12.21 11.77 -6.12
C ILE A 333 11.66 12.84 -5.19
N HIS A 334 11.78 14.09 -5.61
CA HIS A 334 11.39 15.25 -4.83
C HIS A 334 10.13 15.87 -5.45
N THR A 335 9.09 16.05 -4.64
CA THR A 335 7.73 16.36 -5.13
C THR A 335 7.28 17.78 -4.81
N HIS A 336 8.17 18.64 -4.33
CA HIS A 336 7.85 20.02 -4.05
C HIS A 336 9.05 20.94 -4.31
N LYS A 337 8.82 22.25 -4.35
CA LYS A 337 9.87 23.26 -4.50
C LYS A 337 9.62 24.44 -3.60
N HIS A 338 10.65 24.95 -2.97
CA HIS A 338 10.58 26.20 -2.22
C HIS A 338 10.40 27.39 -3.17
N ILE A 339 9.41 28.24 -2.90
CA ILE A 339 9.15 29.43 -3.71
C ILE A 339 9.62 30.67 -2.96
N ARG A 340 10.45 31.47 -3.64
CA ARG A 340 10.89 32.78 -3.14
C ARG A 340 9.92 33.88 -3.55
N LYS A 341 9.42 34.65 -2.58
CA LYS A 341 8.83 35.98 -2.84
C LYS A 341 9.89 37.06 -2.68
N GLY A 342 9.92 38.03 -3.59
CA GLY A 342 10.85 39.16 -3.53
C GLY A 342 10.72 39.91 -2.20
N GLY A 343 11.85 40.20 -1.55
CA GLY A 343 11.91 40.94 -0.28
C GLY A 343 11.74 40.11 1.00
N GLN A 344 11.54 38.79 0.92
CA GLN A 344 11.48 37.91 2.10
C GLN A 344 12.88 37.37 2.49
N ALA A 345 13.09 37.14 3.79
CA ALA A 345 14.29 36.50 4.30
C ALA A 345 14.36 35.02 3.83
N ALA A 346 15.56 34.49 3.63
CA ALA A 346 15.77 33.11 3.17
C ALA A 346 15.15 32.05 4.11
N ALA A 347 14.98 32.35 5.40
CA ALA A 347 14.28 31.48 6.34
C ALA A 347 12.76 31.42 6.09
N SER A 348 12.17 32.47 5.51
CA SER A 348 10.74 32.53 5.16
C SER A 348 10.43 31.78 3.86
N GLU A 349 11.39 31.69 2.94
CA GLU A 349 11.33 30.92 1.69
C GLU A 349 11.11 29.42 1.95
N ARG A 350 11.71 28.90 3.04
CA ARG A 350 11.57 27.50 3.45
C ARG A 350 10.14 27.09 3.82
N LYS A 351 9.27 28.06 4.14
CA LYS A 351 7.88 27.82 4.56
C LYS A 351 6.86 27.92 3.42
N GLN A 352 7.28 28.32 2.23
CA GLN A 352 6.41 28.43 1.06
C GLN A 352 6.84 27.39 0.02
N ILE A 353 6.01 26.37 -0.15
CA ILE A 353 6.28 25.27 -1.07
C ILE A 353 5.24 25.23 -2.20
N LEU A 354 5.69 24.84 -3.39
CA LEU A 354 4.84 24.40 -4.48
C LEU A 354 4.87 22.87 -4.53
N PRO A 355 3.85 22.17 -4.03
CA PRO A 355 3.75 20.72 -4.20
C PRO A 355 3.30 20.34 -5.61
N CYS A 356 3.71 19.16 -6.06
CA CYS A 356 3.22 18.50 -7.27
C CYS A 356 3.20 16.99 -7.07
N VAL A 357 2.28 16.30 -7.73
CA VAL A 357 2.22 14.83 -7.70
C VAL A 357 3.20 14.30 -8.73
N PHE A 358 4.10 13.42 -8.29
CA PHE A 358 4.91 12.61 -9.20
C PHE A 358 4.07 11.44 -9.72
N ALA A 359 3.91 11.32 -11.04
CA ALA A 359 3.18 10.21 -11.64
C ALA A 359 4.12 9.34 -12.49
N ALA A 360 4.07 8.03 -12.27
CA ALA A 360 4.62 7.02 -13.17
C ALA A 360 3.45 6.18 -13.69
N GLU A 361 3.13 6.37 -14.97
CA GLU A 361 2.06 5.65 -15.65
C GLU A 361 2.40 4.16 -15.83
N ALA A 362 1.41 3.35 -16.23
CA ALA A 362 1.55 1.91 -16.31
C ALA A 362 2.76 1.50 -17.16
N GLY A 363 3.62 0.65 -16.59
CA GLY A 363 4.86 0.19 -17.24
C GLY A 363 5.98 1.24 -17.39
N ALA A 364 5.80 2.47 -16.90
CA ALA A 364 6.84 3.51 -16.93
C ALA A 364 8.11 3.06 -16.21
N ARG A 365 9.28 3.45 -16.73
CA ARG A 365 10.57 3.02 -16.19
C ARG A 365 11.55 4.15 -16.04
N TYR A 366 12.20 4.22 -14.88
CA TYR A 366 13.51 4.86 -14.83
C TYR A 366 14.56 3.92 -15.44
N PRO A 367 15.44 4.44 -16.30
CA PRO A 367 16.55 3.64 -16.75
C PRO A 367 17.51 3.35 -15.59
N MET A 368 18.17 2.20 -15.63
CA MET A 368 19.10 1.77 -14.57
C MET A 368 20.29 2.73 -14.33
N HIS A 369 20.54 3.63 -15.27
CA HIS A 369 21.58 4.66 -15.19
C HIS A 369 21.08 5.99 -14.57
N ALA A 370 19.78 6.13 -14.29
CA ALA A 370 19.26 7.29 -13.59
C ALA A 370 19.82 7.31 -12.15
N ILE A 371 20.39 8.44 -11.74
CA ILE A 371 21.05 8.61 -10.44
C ILE A 371 20.77 10.01 -9.89
N GLY A 372 20.77 10.14 -8.56
CA GLY A 372 20.74 11.44 -7.89
C GLY A 372 19.32 11.94 -7.60
N LEU A 373 19.03 13.17 -8.00
CA LEU A 373 17.81 13.88 -7.61
C LEU A 373 16.91 14.10 -8.82
N PHE A 374 15.64 13.71 -8.71
CA PHE A 374 14.60 14.04 -9.66
C PHE A 374 13.64 15.07 -9.06
N GLU A 375 13.79 16.32 -9.49
CA GLU A 375 12.93 17.45 -9.10
C GLU A 375 11.65 17.45 -9.93
N THR A 376 10.59 16.86 -9.40
CA THR A 376 9.31 16.71 -10.12
C THR A 376 8.73 18.07 -10.52
N VAL A 377 8.86 19.08 -9.66
CA VAL A 377 8.31 20.43 -9.90
C VAL A 377 8.93 21.11 -11.13
N ASP A 378 10.18 20.79 -11.47
CA ASP A 378 10.86 21.42 -12.62
C ASP A 378 10.21 21.05 -13.97
N TYR A 379 9.41 19.98 -13.97
CA TYR A 379 8.66 19.46 -15.11
C TYR A 379 7.17 19.81 -15.09
N LEU A 380 6.68 20.64 -14.16
CA LEU A 380 5.29 21.11 -14.22
C LEU A 380 5.02 21.86 -15.54
N GLY A 381 4.01 21.39 -16.28
CA GLY A 381 3.64 21.92 -17.60
C GLY A 381 4.67 21.62 -18.70
N LYS A 382 5.58 20.67 -18.48
CA LYS A 382 6.60 20.24 -19.45
C LYS A 382 6.63 18.70 -19.52
N GLU A 383 7.20 18.18 -20.59
CA GLU A 383 7.50 16.75 -20.68
C GLU A 383 8.74 16.41 -19.84
N THR A 384 8.72 15.24 -19.20
CA THR A 384 9.90 14.68 -18.55
C THR A 384 10.74 13.92 -19.58
N PRO A 385 12.05 13.72 -19.34
CA PRO A 385 12.90 12.95 -20.27
C PRO A 385 12.63 11.45 -20.22
N TYR A 386 11.68 10.98 -19.40
CA TYR A 386 11.40 9.57 -19.19
C TYR A 386 9.94 9.27 -19.55
N GLU A 387 9.75 8.36 -20.51
CA GLU A 387 8.44 7.98 -21.00
C GLU A 387 7.52 7.48 -19.87
N GLY A 388 6.28 7.97 -19.85
CA GLY A 388 5.29 7.65 -18.83
C GLY A 388 5.51 8.31 -17.47
N ILE A 389 6.57 9.12 -17.29
CA ILE A 389 6.79 9.89 -16.05
C ILE A 389 6.30 11.33 -16.24
N ARG A 390 5.51 11.83 -15.29
CA ARG A 390 4.87 13.15 -15.38
C ARG A 390 4.87 13.88 -14.04
N ALA A 391 4.84 15.21 -14.12
CA ALA A 391 4.56 16.09 -13.00
C ALA A 391 3.13 16.62 -13.12
N ILE A 392 2.28 16.27 -12.15
CA ILE A 392 0.88 16.68 -12.12
C ILE A 392 0.73 17.80 -11.07
N PRO A 393 0.00 18.89 -11.36
CA PRO A 393 -0.30 19.91 -10.35
C PRO A 393 -0.98 19.28 -9.12
N HIS A 394 -0.49 19.57 -7.92
CA HIS A 394 -1.20 19.19 -6.71
C HIS A 394 -2.48 20.05 -6.63
N ALA A 395 -3.65 19.41 -6.60
CA ALA A 395 -4.92 20.10 -6.41
C ALA A 395 -4.89 20.90 -5.10
N LYS A 396 -5.62 22.02 -5.06
CA LYS A 396 -5.62 22.96 -3.91
C LYS A 396 -6.53 22.52 -2.79
#